data_AF-A0A8T5RPI4-F1
#
_entry.id   AF-A0A8T5RPI4-F1
#
_cell.length_a   1.000
_cell.length_b   1.000
_cell.length_c   1.000
_cell.angle_alpha   90.00
_cell.angle_beta   90.00
_cell.angle_gamma   90.00
#
_symmetry.space_group_name_H-M   'P 1'
#
loop_
_entity.id
_entity.type
_entity.pdbx_description
1 polymer ?
#
loop_
_entity_poly.entity_id
_entity_poly.type
_entity_poly.pdbx_seq_one_letter_code
_entity_poly.pdbx_strand_id
1 'polypeptide(L)' 'MLTQITDPLIWFLAWLFVVFGIIVFIMLLVYAKYGRDLSIKYALIFIIIASVLLGFSIHFFLVSFGI' A
#
# COMPACT_ATOMS: atom_id res chain seq x y z
N MET A 1 25.24 -4.66 -14.20
CA MET A 1 24.09 -5.49 -14.62
C MET A 1 23.28 -5.73 -13.35
N LEU A 2 22.17 -5.02 -13.16
CA LEU A 2 21.29 -5.26 -12.00
C LEU A 2 20.69 -6.66 -12.19
N THR A 3 21.05 -7.59 -11.32
CA THR A 3 20.49 -8.95 -11.35
C THR A 3 19.05 -8.87 -10.85
N GLN A 4 18.09 -8.98 -11.78
CA GLN A 4 16.67 -9.13 -11.43
C GLN A 4 16.51 -10.46 -10.67
N ILE A 5 16.30 -10.40 -9.36
CA ILE A 5 15.93 -11.57 -8.56
C ILE A 5 14.40 -11.58 -8.52
N THR A 6 13.79 -12.06 -9.61
CA THR A 6 12.34 -12.16 -9.71
C THR A 6 11.90 -13.46 -9.06
N ASP A 7 11.74 -13.43 -7.73
CA ASP A 7 10.93 -14.43 -7.04
C ASP A 7 9.45 -14.16 -7.42
N PRO A 8 8.77 -15.09 -8.12
CA PRO A 8 7.38 -14.92 -8.51
C PRO A 8 6.45 -14.60 -7.33
N LEU A 9 6.78 -15.08 -6.13
CA LEU A 9 6.00 -14.79 -4.92
C LEU A 9 6.13 -13.33 -4.49
N ILE A 10 7.35 -12.78 -4.46
CA ILE A 10 7.59 -11.38 -4.07
C ILE A 10 6.95 -10.44 -5.09
N TRP A 11 7.06 -10.76 -6.38
CA TRP A 11 6.44 -9.99 -7.44
C TRP A 11 4.91 -9.98 -7.33
N PHE A 12 4.29 -11.14 -7.11
CA PHE A 12 2.84 -11.23 -6.88
C PHE A 12 2.42 -10.46 -5.63
N LEU A 13 3.18 -10.58 -4.53
CA LEU A 13 2.90 -9.90 -3.27
C LEU A 13 3.00 -8.37 -3.40
N ALA A 14 3.95 -7.86 -4.18
CA ALA A 14 4.09 -6.44 -4.46
C ALA A 14 2.80 -5.87 -5.10
N TRP A 15 2.30 -6.52 -6.15
CA TRP A 15 1.06 -6.12 -6.83
C TRP A 15 -0.17 -6.26 -5.94
N LEU A 16 -0.26 -7.33 -5.15
CA LEU A 16 -1.35 -7.53 -4.20
C LEU A 16 -1.42 -6.37 -3.19
N PHE A 17 -0.27 -6.01 -2.62
CA PHE A 17 -0.16 -4.90 -1.66
C PHE A 17 -0.46 -3.54 -2.30
N VAL A 18 -0.05 -3.31 -3.55
CA VAL A 18 -0.45 -2.08 -4.28
C VAL A 18 -1.96 -1.99 -4.43
N VAL A 19 -2.60 -3.05 -4.93
CA VAL A 19 -4.04 -3.00 -5.22
C VAL A 19 -4.84 -2.74 -3.95
N PHE A 20 -4.56 -3.48 -2.88
CA PHE A 20 -5.21 -3.24 -1.59
C PHE A 20 -4.83 -1.87 -1.00
N GLY A 21 -3.57 -1.47 -1.09
CA GLY A 21 -3.10 -0.17 -0.62
C GLY A 21 -3.82 0.99 -1.30
N ILE A 22 -4.00 0.93 -2.63
CA ILE A 22 -4.74 1.93 -3.41
C ILE A 22 -6.22 1.94 -3.01
N ILE A 23 -6.85 0.77 -2.85
CA ILE A 23 -8.27 0.70 -2.43
C ILE A 23 -8.46 1.37 -1.06
N VAL A 24 -7.62 1.02 -0.08
CA VAL A 24 -7.68 1.62 1.27
C VAL A 24 -7.36 3.11 1.22
N PHE A 25 -6.42 3.53 0.39
CA PHE A 25 -6.10 4.94 0.19
C PHE A 25 -7.29 5.72 -0.42
N ILE A 26 -7.96 5.16 -1.43
CA ILE A 26 -9.18 5.76 -2.00
C ILE A 26 -10.27 5.86 -0.93
N MET A 27 -10.49 4.81 -0.12
CA MET A 27 -11.42 4.86 1.00
C MET A 27 -11.07 5.97 1.99
N LEU A 28 -9.79 6.15 2.31
CA LEU A 28 -9.32 7.26 3.15
C LEU A 28 -9.64 8.62 2.52
N LEU A 29 -9.44 8.79 1.20
CA LEU A 29 -9.75 10.04 0.51
C LEU A 29 -11.26 10.34 0.52
N VAL A 30 -12.10 9.32 0.28
CA VAL A 30 -13.56 9.45 0.37
C VAL A 30 -13.96 9.80 1.81
N TYR A 31 -13.37 9.14 2.80
CA TYR A 31 -13.61 9.44 4.21
C TYR A 31 -13.18 10.85 4.59
N ALA A 32 -12.00 11.29 4.15
CA ALA A 32 -11.50 12.64 4.41
C ALA A 32 -12.39 13.72 3.79
N LYS A 33 -12.98 13.43 2.62
CA LYS A 33 -13.85 14.37 1.90
C LYS A 33 -15.27 14.43 2.47
N TYR A 34 -15.89 13.29 2.78
CA TYR A 34 -17.32 13.23 3.11
C TYR A 34 -17.61 12.81 4.56
N GLY A 35 -16.67 12.18 5.25
CA GLY A 35 -16.87 11.53 6.55
C GLY A 35 -16.06 12.12 7.70
N ARG A 36 -15.42 13.29 7.52
CA ARG A 36 -14.55 13.93 8.53
C ARG A 36 -15.21 14.04 9.91
N ASP A 37 -16.52 14.23 9.95
CA ASP A 37 -17.27 14.46 11.18
C ASP A 37 -17.61 13.14 11.93
N LEU A 38 -17.39 11.96 11.32
CA LEU A 38 -17.76 10.66 11.91
C LEU A 38 -16.78 10.16 12.98
N SER A 39 -15.47 10.47 12.89
CA SER A 39 -14.45 10.25 13.94
C SER A 39 -13.02 10.23 13.37
N ILE A 40 -12.15 11.08 13.91
CA ILE A 40 -10.72 11.14 13.57
C ILE A 40 -9.99 9.80 13.79
N LYS A 41 -10.51 8.93 14.68
CA LYS A 41 -9.91 7.64 15.01
C LYS A 41 -9.96 6.68 13.82
N TYR A 42 -11.02 6.73 13.01
CA TYR A 42 -11.12 5.89 11.81
C TYR A 42 -10.14 6.34 10.74
N ALA A 43 -9.99 7.66 10.53
CA ALA A 43 -8.98 8.20 9.62
C ALA A 43 -7.57 7.73 9.99
N LEU A 44 -7.22 7.73 11.28
CA LEU A 44 -5.91 7.25 11.75
C LEU A 44 -5.68 5.78 11.37
N ILE A 45 -6.68 4.92 11.57
CA ILE A 45 -6.59 3.49 11.20
C ILE A 45 -6.39 3.34 9.69
N PHE A 46 -7.15 4.06 8.87
CA PHE A 46 -7.01 4.03 7.42
C PHE A 46 -5.62 4.51 6.96
N ILE A 47 -5.07 5.56 7.59
CA ILE A 47 -3.72 6.06 7.29
C ILE A 47 -2.67 4.98 7.59
N ILE A 48 -2.74 4.35 8.77
CA ILE A 48 -1.77 3.32 9.17
C ILE A 48 -1.83 2.15 8.18
N ILE A 49 -3.03 1.64 7.89
CA ILE A 49 -3.21 0.51 6.97
C ILE A 49 -2.73 0.86 5.56
N ALA A 50 -3.12 2.02 5.01
CA ALA A 50 -2.69 2.45 3.68
C ALA A 50 -1.17 2.63 3.61
N SER A 51 -0.56 3.24 4.64
CA SER A 51 0.89 3.46 4.70
C SER A 51 1.67 2.16 4.77
N VAL A 52 1.20 1.18 5.56
CA VAL A 52 1.83 -0.14 5.63
C VAL A 52 1.71 -0.86 4.30
N LEU A 53 0.51 -0.94 3.73
CA LEU A 53 0.29 -1.64 2.45
C LEU A 53 1.12 -1.04 1.31
N LEU A 54 1.05 0.29 1.13
CA LEU A 54 1.79 0.96 0.07
C LEU A 54 3.31 0.92 0.31
N GLY A 55 3.76 1.11 1.55
CA GLY A 55 5.18 1.05 1.93
C GLY A 55 5.79 -0.33 1.65
N PHE A 56 5.12 -1.40 2.08
CA PHE A 56 5.56 -2.76 1.77
C PHE A 56 5.48 -3.08 0.28
N SER A 57 4.48 -2.55 -0.44
CA SER A 57 4.43 -2.73 -1.90
C SER A 57 5.67 -2.16 -2.59
N ILE A 58 6.09 -0.95 -2.21
CA ILE A 58 7.28 -0.28 -2.75
C ILE A 58 8.52 -1.10 -2.38
N HIS A 59 8.62 -1.53 -1.12
CA HIS A 59 9.72 -2.38 -0.67
C HIS A 59 9.82 -3.67 -1.51
N PHE A 60 8.72 -4.38 -1.75
CA PHE A 60 8.73 -5.61 -2.56
C PHE A 60 9.08 -5.35 -4.04
N PHE A 61 8.69 -4.21 -4.61
CA PHE A 61 9.16 -3.82 -5.94
C PHE A 61 10.66 -3.57 -5.96
N LEU A 62 11.20 -2.84 -4.97
CA LEU A 62 12.64 -2.58 -4.87
C LEU A 62 13.42 -3.90 -4.77
N VAL A 63 12.98 -4.81 -3.89
CA VAL A 63 13.56 -6.14 -3.74
C VAL A 63 13.51 -6.93 -5.06
N SER A 64 12.39 -6.88 -5.78
CA SER A 64 12.25 -7.54 -7.09
C SER A 64 13.23 -7.00 -8.14
N PHE A 65 13.59 -5.71 -8.03
CA PHE A 65 14.61 -5.08 -8.88
C PHE A 65 16.05 -5.29 -8.40
N GLY A 66 16.24 -5.96 -7.27
CA GLY A 66 17.56 -6.22 -6.66
C GLY A 66 18.15 -5.01 -5.94
N ILE A 67 17.31 -4.07 -5.48
CA ILE A 67 17.65 -2.89 -4.67
C ILE A 67 17.20 -3.14 -3.23
#